data_AF-A0A0N0H418-F1
#
_entry.id   AF-A0A0N0H418-F1
#
_cell.length_a   1.000
_cell.length_b   1.000
_cell.length_c   1.000
_cell.angle_alpha   90.00
_cell.angle_beta   90.00
_cell.angle_gamma   90.00
#
_symmetry.space_group_name_H-M   'P 1'
#
loop_
_entity.id
_entity.type
_entity.pdbx_description
1 polymer ?
#
loop_
_entity_poly.entity_id
_entity_poly.type
_entity_poly.pdbx_seq_one_letter_code
_entity_poly.pdbx_strand_id
1 'polypeptide(L)'
;MSTDTPEGSDTESRRPPARRPQQRKQVLLRLDPLIHDALTRWADDELRSANAQIEFLLRKALTDAGRLPRGAGAIPRRGRPPKQAGDGG
;
A
#
# COMPACT_ATOMS: atom_id res chain seq x y z
N MET A 1 7.13 -57.50 -10.60
CA MET A 1 6.23 -56.94 -9.57
C MET A 1 6.85 -55.62 -9.15
N SER A 2 6.69 -54.51 -9.89
CA SER A 2 5.52 -53.63 -10.06
C SER A 2 5.07 -52.93 -8.78
N THR A 3 5.16 -51.59 -8.86
CA THR A 3 4.53 -50.50 -8.08
C THR A 3 4.93 -50.44 -6.59
N ASP A 4 5.38 -49.30 -6.07
CA ASP A 4 4.58 -48.08 -6.01
C ASP A 4 5.47 -46.84 -5.88
N THR A 5 5.19 -45.83 -6.69
CA THR A 5 5.73 -44.47 -6.54
C THR A 5 4.59 -43.62 -5.99
N PRO A 6 4.63 -43.16 -4.74
CA PRO A 6 3.70 -42.14 -4.32
C PRO A 6 4.20 -40.78 -4.83
N GLU A 7 3.54 -40.31 -5.88
CA GLU A 7 3.50 -38.90 -6.29
C GLU A 7 2.94 -38.07 -5.14
N GLY A 8 3.82 -37.36 -4.43
CA GLY A 8 3.45 -36.24 -3.58
C GLY A 8 3.22 -35.02 -4.46
N SER A 9 1.96 -34.65 -4.63
CA SER A 9 1.49 -33.52 -5.42
C SER A 9 2.05 -32.17 -4.94
N ASP A 10 3.08 -31.67 -5.60
CA ASP A 10 3.54 -30.28 -5.50
C ASP A 10 2.56 -29.35 -6.23
N THR A 11 1.37 -29.16 -5.66
CA THR A 11 0.49 -28.03 -6.00
C THR A 11 0.49 -27.04 -4.85
N GLU A 12 1.69 -26.64 -4.42
CA GLU A 12 1.83 -25.46 -3.58
C GLU A 12 1.51 -24.22 -4.42
N SER A 13 0.25 -23.81 -4.30
CA SER A 13 -0.32 -22.53 -4.73
C SER A 13 0.75 -21.47 -4.92
N ARG A 14 1.04 -21.15 -6.19
CA ARG A 14 1.94 -20.05 -6.59
C ARG A 14 1.36 -18.73 -6.11
N ARG A 15 1.58 -18.41 -4.83
CA ARG A 15 1.25 -17.12 -4.23
C ARG A 15 2.11 -16.09 -4.98
N PRO A 16 1.52 -15.08 -5.64
CA PRO A 16 2.32 -14.07 -6.31
C PRO A 16 3.26 -13.43 -5.27
N PRO A 17 4.54 -13.22 -5.62
CA PRO A 17 5.52 -12.72 -4.67
C PRO A 17 5.00 -11.41 -4.08
N ALA A 18 4.93 -11.36 -2.76
CA ALA A 18 4.50 -10.17 -2.05
C ALA A 18 5.39 -9.00 -2.47
N ARG A 19 4.78 -7.92 -2.98
CA ARG A 19 5.50 -6.70 -3.37
C ARG A 19 6.34 -6.25 -2.18
N ARG A 20 7.65 -6.12 -2.37
CA ARG A 20 8.56 -5.61 -1.33
C ARG A 20 8.04 -4.23 -0.87
N PRO A 21 7.93 -3.97 0.45
CA PRO A 21 7.45 -2.69 0.94
C PRO A 21 8.39 -1.59 0.45
N GLN A 22 7.89 -0.71 -0.42
CA GLN A 22 8.65 0.46 -0.84
C GLN A 22 8.71 1.45 0.33
N GLN A 23 9.90 1.93 0.65
CA GLN A 23 10.07 2.93 1.68
C GLN A 23 9.33 4.21 1.28
N ARG A 24 8.48 4.71 2.18
CA ARG A 24 7.70 5.93 1.94
C ARG A 24 8.66 7.12 1.92
N LYS A 25 8.62 7.89 0.84
CA LYS A 25 9.37 9.15 0.74
C LYS A 25 8.65 10.23 1.55
N GLN A 26 9.37 10.87 2.47
CA GLN A 26 8.87 12.07 3.16
C GLN A 26 9.20 13.30 2.30
N VAL A 27 8.21 14.17 2.10
CA VAL A 27 8.33 15.38 1.29
C VAL A 27 7.72 16.54 2.08
N LEU A 28 8.43 17.66 2.17
CA LEU A 28 7.90 18.90 2.72
C LEU A 28 7.02 19.59 1.67
N LEU A 29 5.75 19.81 1.99
CA LEU A 29 4.81 20.53 1.13
C LEU A 29 4.64 21.95 1.63
N ARG A 30 4.65 22.91 0.72
CA ARG A 30 4.20 24.28 1.00
C ARG A 30 2.74 24.38 0.54
N LEU A 31 1.85 24.63 1.49
CA LEU A 31 0.42 24.76 1.24
C LEU A 31 -0.04 26.09 1.82
N ASP A 32 -1.08 26.66 1.21
CA ASP A 32 -1.84 27.73 1.85
C ASP A 32 -2.44 27.20 3.18
N PRO A 33 -2.36 27.95 4.29
CA PRO A 33 -2.89 27.50 5.57
C PRO A 33 -4.38 27.16 5.53
N LEU A 34 -5.20 27.92 4.81
CA LEU A 34 -6.64 27.68 4.72
C LEU A 34 -6.95 26.39 3.97
N ILE A 35 -6.14 26.06 2.96
CA ILE A 35 -6.24 24.78 2.24
C ILE A 35 -5.85 23.62 3.16
N HIS A 36 -4.76 23.77 3.92
CA HIS A 36 -4.35 22.77 4.89
C HIS A 36 -5.46 22.48 5.92
N ASP A 37 -6.11 23.53 6.43
CA ASP A 37 -7.18 23.41 7.41
C ASP A 37 -8.45 22.78 6.83
N ALA A 38 -8.77 23.08 5.57
CA ALA A 38 -9.86 22.41 4.85
C ALA A 38 -9.59 20.91 4.66
N LEU A 39 -8.35 20.55 4.27
CA LEU A 39 -7.94 19.15 4.11
C LEU A 39 -7.95 18.39 5.43
N THR A 40 -7.53 19.04 6.52
CA THR A 40 -7.52 18.42 7.87
C THR A 40 -8.95 18.13 8.33
N ARG A 41 -9.84 19.12 8.24
CA ARG A 41 -11.26 18.94 8.60
C ARG A 41 -11.93 17.83 7.78
N TRP A 42 -11.70 17.81 6.47
CA TRP A 42 -12.24 16.74 5.63
C TRP A 42 -11.67 15.36 5.98
N ALA A 43 -10.38 15.27 6.33
CA ALA A 43 -9.79 14.03 6.79
C ALA A 43 -10.45 13.53 8.09
N ASP A 44 -10.74 14.45 9.03
CA ASP A 44 -11.40 14.14 10.29
C ASP A 44 -12.83 13.62 10.07
N ASP A 45 -13.59 14.24 9.16
CA ASP A 45 -14.93 13.81 8.78
C ASP A 45 -14.94 12.37 8.21
N GLU A 46 -13.88 11.97 7.51
CA GLU A 46 -13.71 10.62 6.96
C GLU A 46 -12.94 9.65 7.88
N LEU A 47 -12.63 10.06 9.12
CA LEU A 47 -11.84 9.28 10.08
C LEU A 47 -10.48 8.83 9.52
N ARG A 48 -9.82 9.70 8.75
CA ARG A 48 -8.47 9.52 8.17
C ARG A 48 -7.49 10.50 8.80
N SER A 49 -6.19 10.21 8.70
CA SER A 49 -5.19 11.25 8.94
C SER A 49 -5.10 12.18 7.72
N ALA A 50 -4.69 13.43 7.93
CA ALA A 50 -4.46 14.39 6.86
C ALA A 50 -3.54 13.83 5.75
N ASN A 51 -2.46 13.14 6.13
CA ASN A 51 -1.55 12.49 5.16
C ASN A 51 -2.23 11.39 4.34
N ALA A 52 -3.13 10.60 4.95
CA ALA A 52 -3.89 9.59 4.23
C ALA A 52 -4.90 10.21 3.27
N GLN A 53 -5.51 11.35 3.65
CA GLN A 53 -6.42 12.10 2.79
C GLN A 53 -5.68 12.70 1.59
N ILE A 54 -4.52 13.33 1.81
CA ILE A 54 -3.66 13.86 0.75
C ILE A 54 -3.24 12.75 -0.23
N GLU A 55 -2.78 11.60 0.28
CA GLU A 55 -2.40 10.46 -0.56
C GLU A 55 -3.58 9.93 -1.40
N PHE A 56 -4.77 9.85 -0.81
CA PHE A 56 -5.99 9.46 -1.53
C PHE A 56 -6.28 10.43 -2.68
N LEU A 57 -6.25 11.73 -2.42
CA LEU A 57 -6.50 12.77 -3.42
C LEU A 57 -5.48 12.73 -4.55
N LEU A 58 -4.19 12.61 -4.24
CA LEU A 58 -3.14 12.51 -5.24
C LEU A 58 -3.32 11.28 -6.13
N ARG A 59 -3.65 10.12 -5.56
CA ARG A 59 -3.92 8.90 -6.34
C ARG A 59 -5.16 9.02 -7.20
N LYS A 60 -6.22 9.62 -6.68
CA LYS A 60 -7.44 9.89 -7.44
C LYS A 60 -7.12 10.79 -8.63
N ALA A 61 -6.47 11.93 -8.40
CA ALA A 61 -6.09 12.86 -9.46
C ALA A 61 -5.18 12.22 -10.52
N LEU A 62 -4.21 11.39 -10.10
CA LEU A 62 -3.35 10.65 -11.03
C LEU A 62 -4.12 9.59 -11.83
N THR A 63 -5.08 8.91 -11.21
CA THR A 63 -5.94 7.94 -11.88
C THR A 63 -6.82 8.63 -12.92
N ASP A 64 -7.50 9.70 -12.52
CA ASP A 64 -8.39 10.48 -13.38
C ASP A 64 -7.63 11.08 -14.57
N ALA A 65 -6.37 11.47 -14.36
CA ALA A 65 -5.49 11.96 -15.41
C ALA A 65 -4.84 10.84 -16.27
N GLY A 66 -5.06 9.56 -15.97
CA GLY A 66 -4.42 8.42 -16.66
C GLY A 66 -2.91 8.31 -16.42
N ARG A 67 -2.39 8.88 -15.33
CA ARG A 67 -0.96 9.00 -15.01
C ARG A 67 -0.51 8.16 -13.82
N LEU A 68 -1.39 7.36 -13.22
CA LEU A 68 -1.02 6.50 -12.10
C LEU A 68 0.00 5.43 -12.54
N PRO A 69 1.19 5.34 -11.91
CA PRO A 69 2.17 4.32 -12.27
C PRO A 69 1.66 2.90 -12.02
N ARG A 70 1.89 1.97 -12.97
CA ARG A 70 1.49 0.54 -12.86
C ARG A 70 2.06 -0.17 -11.62
N GLY A 71 3.17 0.32 -11.09
CA GLY A 71 3.83 -0.19 -9.89
C GLY A 71 3.29 0.35 -8.56
N ALA A 72 2.42 1.36 -8.57
CA ALA A 72 1.86 1.93 -7.34
C ALA A 72 1.08 0.84 -6.57
N GLY A 73 1.53 0.50 -5.36
CA GLY A 73 0.84 -0.46 -4.49
C GLY A 73 -0.49 0.09 -3.97
N ALA A 74 -1.37 -0.79 -3.51
CA ALA A 74 -2.61 -0.39 -2.84
C ALA A 74 -2.31 0.38 -1.54
N ILE A 75 -3.21 1.29 -1.15
CA ILE A 75 -3.12 1.99 0.13
C ILE A 75 -3.23 0.95 1.25
N PRO A 76 -2.23 0.83 2.16
CA PRO A 76 -2.29 -0.13 3.27
C PRO A 76 -3.50 0.15 4.16
N ARG A 77 -4.19 -0.90 4.60
CA ARG A 77 -5.31 -0.76 5.54
C ARG A 77 -4.83 -0.24 6.90
N ARG A 78 -5.67 0.60 7.52
CA ARG A 78 -5.44 1.17 8.86
C ARG A 78 -5.14 0.06 9.87
N GLY A 79 -4.17 0.29 10.75
CA GLY A 79 -3.90 -0.57 11.90
C GLY A 79 -3.12 -1.86 11.64
N ARG A 80 -2.68 -2.15 10.40
CA ARG A 80 -1.77 -3.28 10.17
C ARG A 80 -0.33 -2.77 10.03
N PRO A 81 0.51 -2.85 11.08
CA PRO A 81 1.94 -2.73 10.89
C PRO A 81 2.41 -3.79 9.88
N PRO A 82 3.27 -3.45 8.93
CA PRO A 82 3.90 -4.44 8.08
C PRO A 82 4.72 -5.40 8.97
N LYS A 83 4.62 -6.71 8.73
CA LYS A 83 5.48 -7.70 9.38
C LYS A 83 6.92 -7.38 8.98
N GLN A 84 7.75 -6.91 9.91
CA GLN A 84 9.18 -6.72 9.67
C GLN A 84 9.76 -8.10 9.34
N ALA A 85 10.32 -8.24 8.14
CA ALA A 85 11.06 -9.42 7.74
C ALA A 85 12.55 -9.06 7.83
N GLY A 86 13.23 -9.63 8.82
CA GLY A 86 14.69 -9.55 8.98
C GLY A 86 15.14 -8.71 10.17
N ASP A 87 15.22 -9.35 11.33
CA ASP A 87 16.36 -9.21 12.25
C ASP A 87 16.36 -10.45 13.16
N GLY A 88 16.97 -11.52 12.64
CA GLY A 88 17.35 -12.70 13.41
C GLY A 88 18.87 -12.80 13.29
N GLY A 89 19.55 -12.49 14.39
CA GLY A 89 20.99 -12.68 14.53
C GLY A 89 21.41 -14.13 14.64
#